data_AF-A0A7Y5EY48-F1
#
_entry.id   AF-A0A7Y5EY48-F1
#
_cell.length_a   1.000
_cell.length_b   1.000
_cell.length_c   1.000
_cell.angle_alpha   90.00
_cell.angle_beta   90.00
_cell.angle_gamma   90.00
#
_symmetry.space_group_name_H-M   'P 1'
#
loop_
_entity.id
_entity.type
_entity.pdbx_description
1 polymer ?
#
loop_
_entity_poly.entity_id
_entity_poly.type
_entity_poly.pdbx_seq_one_letter_code
_entity_poly.pdbx_strand_id
1 'polypeptide(L)'
;MGRDLFSSQKKNSGYFAYGNIFGWVEGDVFFLDTVDKTNALHFTSKPPFSEKELCRKMPLPCLIPQRKAKAFLNLSETLIEKNLIFPSANNLKKGDF
;
A
#
# COMPACT_ATOMS: atom_id res chain seq x y z
N MET A 1 -6.48 -3.90 -3.08
CA MET A 1 -7.85 -3.41 -3.34
C MET A 1 -7.80 -2.30 -4.37
N GLY A 2 -8.47 -2.51 -5.51
CA GLY A 2 -8.54 -1.54 -6.60
C GLY A 2 -9.47 -0.38 -6.28
N ARG A 3 -9.34 0.71 -7.04
CA ARG A 3 -10.26 1.86 -7.02
C ARG A 3 -10.71 2.14 -8.45
N ASP A 4 -11.92 2.64 -8.61
CA ASP A 4 -12.39 3.14 -9.90
C ASP A 4 -11.66 4.44 -10.27
N LEU A 5 -10.90 4.40 -11.37
CA LEU A 5 -10.12 5.52 -11.89
C LEU A 5 -11.00 6.59 -12.57
N PHE A 6 -12.23 6.23 -12.96
CA PHE A 6 -13.20 7.16 -13.55
C PHE A 6 -14.05 7.88 -12.50
N SER A 7 -13.97 7.47 -11.23
CA SER A 7 -14.68 8.13 -10.14
C SER A 7 -14.28 9.60 -9.98
N SER A 8 -15.23 10.44 -9.56
CA SER A 8 -14.99 11.86 -9.27
C SER A 8 -14.06 12.09 -8.07
N GLN A 9 -13.94 11.10 -7.17
CA GLN A 9 -13.08 11.14 -5.99
C GLN A 9 -11.72 10.50 -6.24
N LYS A 10 -10.92 11.12 -7.11
CA LYS A 10 -9.59 10.62 -7.44
C LYS A 10 -8.66 10.68 -6.22
N LYS A 11 -7.96 9.58 -5.97
CA LYS A 11 -6.89 9.49 -4.95
C LYS A 11 -5.57 9.15 -5.62
N ASN A 12 -4.61 10.05 -5.50
CA ASN A 12 -3.27 9.91 -6.10
C ASN A 12 -2.33 9.15 -5.17
N SER A 13 -2.64 7.86 -4.96
CA SER A 13 -1.81 6.99 -4.13
C SER A 13 -1.77 5.56 -4.70
N GLY A 14 -0.66 4.86 -4.52
CA GLY A 14 -0.51 3.47 -4.95
C GLY A 14 0.19 2.61 -3.92
N TYR A 15 -0.31 1.40 -3.73
CA TYR A 15 0.42 0.31 -3.09
C TYR A 15 1.21 -0.46 -4.14
N PHE A 16 2.41 -0.92 -3.82
CA PHE A 16 3.19 -1.81 -4.67
C PHE A 16 3.84 -2.92 -3.84
N ALA A 17 4.10 -4.05 -4.48
CA ALA A 17 4.87 -5.16 -3.92
C ALA A 17 5.72 -5.79 -5.03
N TYR A 18 6.97 -6.11 -4.71
CA TYR A 18 7.94 -6.72 -5.60
C TYR A 18 8.89 -7.62 -4.80
N GLY A 19 8.81 -8.93 -5.00
CA GLY A 19 9.56 -9.90 -4.21
C GLY A 19 9.23 -9.76 -2.71
N ASN A 20 10.26 -9.52 -1.89
CA ASN A 20 10.11 -9.28 -0.45
C ASN A 20 9.95 -7.80 -0.08
N ILE A 21 9.83 -6.89 -1.06
CA ILE A 21 9.67 -5.45 -0.85
C ILE A 21 8.21 -5.08 -1.06
N PHE A 22 7.69 -4.22 -0.20
CA PHE A 22 6.38 -3.60 -0.36
C PHE A 22 6.44 -2.11 -0.05
N GLY A 23 5.45 -1.35 -0.50
CA GLY A 23 5.49 0.09 -0.27
C GLY A 23 4.24 0.85 -0.67
N TRP A 24 4.32 2.17 -0.48
CA TRP A 24 3.24 3.10 -0.73
C TRP A 24 3.78 4.41 -1.29
N VAL A 25 3.16 4.88 -2.37
CA VAL A 25 3.46 6.17 -3.01
C VAL A 25 2.27 7.08 -2.83
N GLU A 26 2.47 8.27 -2.27
CA GLU A 26 1.42 9.27 -2.11
C GLU A 26 2.03 10.66 -1.97
N GLY A 27 1.60 11.59 -2.82
CA GLY A 27 2.19 12.94 -2.89
C GLY A 27 3.71 12.87 -3.10
N ASP A 28 4.45 13.52 -2.20
CA ASP A 28 5.92 13.64 -2.25
C ASP A 28 6.65 12.55 -1.43
N VAL A 29 5.97 11.47 -1.06
CA VAL A 29 6.55 10.37 -0.26
C VAL A 29 6.44 9.06 -1.02
N PHE A 30 7.59 8.43 -1.19
CA PHE A 30 7.73 7.06 -1.66
C PHE A 30 8.27 6.22 -0.50
N PHE A 31 7.40 5.43 0.13
CA PHE A 31 7.75 4.53 1.22
C PHE A 31 7.99 3.12 0.68
N LEU A 32 9.04 2.46 1.16
CA LEU A 32 9.25 1.04 0.96
C LEU A 32 9.81 0.38 2.22
N ASP A 33 9.50 -0.90 2.40
CA ASP A 33 9.98 -1.74 3.50
C ASP A 33 10.07 -3.19 3.02
N THR A 34 10.82 -4.01 3.76
CA THR A 34 10.89 -5.45 3.52
C THR A 34 9.87 -6.17 4.39
N VAL A 35 9.33 -7.30 3.92
CA VAL A 35 8.39 -8.14 4.71
C VAL A 35 9.03 -8.57 6.03
N ASP A 36 10.35 -8.76 6.04
CA ASP A 36 11.15 -9.09 7.24
C ASP A 36 11.38 -7.90 8.18
N LYS A 37 10.86 -6.71 7.84
CA LYS A 37 10.92 -5.45 8.63
C LYS A 37 12.35 -4.99 8.94
N THR A 38 13.29 -5.31 8.05
CA THR A 38 14.71 -5.02 8.26
C THR A 38 15.08 -3.62 7.80
N ASN A 39 14.40 -3.05 6.80
CA ASN A 39 14.83 -1.82 6.14
C ASN A 39 13.64 -0.97 5.65
N ALA A 40 13.09 -0.13 6.53
CA ALA A 40 12.11 0.89 6.16
C ALA A 40 12.81 2.13 5.58
N LEU A 41 12.53 2.47 4.33
CA LEU A 41 13.14 3.60 3.62
C LEU A 41 12.06 4.56 3.10
N HIS A 42 12.41 5.85 3.06
CA HIS A 42 11.55 6.91 2.56
C HIS A 42 12.28 7.79 1.56
N PHE A 43 11.80 7.80 0.32
CA PHE A 43 12.33 8.63 -0.76
C PHE A 43 11.35 9.74 -1.13
N THR A 44 11.87 10.79 -1.77
CA THR A 44 11.02 11.72 -2.53
C THR A 44 10.55 11.05 -3.83
N SER A 45 9.27 11.25 -4.17
CA SER A 45 8.70 10.83 -5.45
C SER A 45 9.01 11.81 -6.60
N LYS A 46 9.67 12.93 -6.30
CA LYS A 46 10.11 13.96 -7.26
C LYS A 46 11.63 14.05 -7.33
N PRO A 47 12.21 14.38 -8.50
CA PRO A 47 13.64 14.64 -8.63
C PRO A 47 14.13 15.80 -7.73
N PRO A 48 15.37 15.75 -7.23
CA PRO A 48 16.29 14.62 -7.27
C PRO A 48 15.80 13.48 -6.35
N PHE A 49 15.79 12.25 -6.85
CA PHE A 49 15.31 11.08 -6.08
C PHE A 49 16.31 10.74 -4.98
N SER A 50 16.08 11.26 -3.78
CA SER A 50 16.93 11.02 -2.62
C SER A 50 16.12 10.57 -1.41
N GLU A 51 16.81 9.95 -0.45
CA GLU A 51 16.22 9.66 0.84
C GLU A 51 15.84 10.98 1.51
N LYS A 52 14.57 11.09 1.92
CA LYS A 52 14.06 12.32 2.52
C LYS A 52 14.66 12.46 3.92
N GLU A 53 15.56 13.43 4.13
CA GLU A 53 15.87 13.91 5.49
C GLU A 53 14.61 14.40 6.24
N LEU A 54 13.52 14.67 5.51
CA LEU A 54 12.22 15.02 6.04
C LEU A 54 11.69 14.00 7.06
N CYS A 55 11.92 12.70 6.89
CA CYS A 55 11.46 11.72 7.89
C CYS A 55 12.32 11.70 9.16
N ARG A 56 13.59 12.15 9.08
CA ARG A 56 14.44 12.37 10.26
C ARG A 56 14.01 13.61 11.05
N LYS A 57 13.59 14.67 10.36
CA LYS A 57 13.22 15.97 10.99
C LYS A 57 11.73 16.07 11.37
N MET A 58 10.84 15.42 10.62
CA MET A 58 9.39 15.39 10.83
C MET A 58 8.84 13.98 10.57
N PRO A 59 8.58 13.17 11.61
CA PRO A 59 8.17 11.77 11.43
C PRO A 59 6.73 11.62 10.90
N LEU A 60 5.84 12.57 11.23
CA LEU A 60 4.40 12.48 10.94
C LEU A 60 4.04 12.25 9.46
N PRO A 61 4.61 13.00 8.49
CA PRO A 61 4.35 12.77 7.06
C PRO A 61 4.75 11.38 6.55
N CYS A 62 5.67 10.71 7.24
CA CYS A 62 6.23 9.41 6.84
C CYS A 62 5.47 8.24 7.48
N LEU A 63 4.89 8.46 8.66
CA LEU A 63 4.08 7.45 9.37
C LEU A 63 2.80 7.06 8.62
N ILE A 64 2.16 8.00 7.91
CA ILE A 64 0.89 7.72 7.22
C ILE A 64 1.09 6.73 6.05
N PRO A 65 2.00 6.97 5.09
CA PRO A 65 2.32 5.99 4.04
C PRO A 65 2.76 4.63 4.60
N GLN A 66 3.59 4.62 5.65
CA GLN A 66 4.03 3.40 6.31
C GLN A 66 2.84 2.58 6.87
N ARG A 67 1.93 3.23 7.59
CA ARG A 67 0.73 2.58 8.14
C ARG A 67 -0.17 2.05 7.03
N LYS A 68 -0.37 2.82 5.96
CA LYS A 68 -1.18 2.39 4.81
C LYS A 68 -0.57 1.17 4.11
N ALA A 69 0.73 1.17 3.87
CA ALA A 69 1.45 0.04 3.27
C ALA A 69 1.31 -1.24 4.11
N LYS A 70 1.60 -1.15 5.42
CA LYS A 70 1.48 -2.28 6.36
C LYS A 70 0.04 -2.78 6.47
N ALA A 71 -0.94 -1.87 6.51
CA ALA A 71 -2.35 -2.25 6.54
C ALA A 71 -2.77 -2.99 5.27
N PHE A 72 -2.33 -2.55 4.08
CA PHE A 72 -2.62 -3.22 2.82
C PHE A 72 -2.02 -4.62 2.77
N LEU A 73 -0.76 -4.79 3.17
CA LEU A 73 -0.10 -6.10 3.24
C LEU A 73 -0.86 -7.04 4.18
N ASN A 74 -0.95 -6.68 5.46
CA ASN A 74 -1.55 -7.53 6.50
C ASN A 74 -3.00 -7.90 6.20
N LEU A 75 -3.78 -6.96 5.66
CA LEU A 75 -5.18 -7.22 5.31
C LEU A 75 -5.28 -8.17 4.13
N SER A 76 -4.41 -8.02 3.12
CA SER A 76 -4.40 -8.93 1.97
C SER A 76 -4.03 -10.34 2.39
N GLU A 77 -3.02 -10.50 3.24
CA GLU A 77 -2.63 -11.79 3.83
C GLU A 77 -3.79 -12.41 4.63
N THR A 78 -4.37 -11.64 5.56
CA THR A 78 -5.47 -12.12 6.41
C THR A 78 -6.68 -12.59 5.60
N LEU A 79 -7.04 -11.85 4.54
CA LEU A 79 -8.19 -12.20 3.71
C LEU A 79 -7.92 -13.45 2.87
N ILE A 80 -6.70 -13.63 2.38
CA ILE A 80 -6.29 -14.84 1.65
C ILE A 80 -6.29 -16.05 2.58
N GLU A 81 -5.61 -15.95 3.73
CA GLU A 81 -5.50 -17.03 4.72
C GLU A 81 -6.87 -17.53 5.20
N LYS A 82 -7.83 -16.62 5.36
CA LYS A 82 -9.19 -16.94 5.78
C LYS A 82 -10.14 -17.28 4.61
N ASN A 83 -9.64 -17.33 3.38
CA ASN A 83 -10.43 -17.58 2.18
C ASN A 83 -11.62 -16.60 2.01
N LEU A 84 -11.43 -15.34 2.40
CA LEU A 84 -12.45 -14.28 2.39
C LEU A 84 -12.42 -13.41 1.12
N ILE A 85 -11.46 -13.63 0.22
CA ILE A 85 -11.38 -12.90 -1.05
C ILE A 85 -12.23 -13.53 -2.17
N PHE A 86 -12.63 -14.79 -2.01
CA PHE A 86 -13.39 -15.51 -3.03
C PHE A 86 -14.88 -15.44 -2.73
N PRO A 87 -15.74 -15.33 -3.77
CA PRO A 87 -17.18 -15.39 -3.59
C PRO A 87 -17.60 -16.71 -2.92
N SER A 88 -18.62 -16.67 -2.06
CA SER A 88 -19.17 -17.90 -1.51
C SER A 88 -19.79 -18.77 -2.61
N ALA A 89 -19.96 -20.08 -2.35
CA ALA A 89 -20.64 -20.98 -3.28
C ALA A 89 -22.04 -20.49 -3.67
N ASN A 90 -22.74 -19.78 -2.78
CA ASN A 90 -24.05 -19.20 -3.06
C ASN A 90 -23.96 -17.96 -3.97
N ASN A 91 -22.91 -17.13 -3.83
CA ASN A 91 -22.65 -16.00 -4.73
C ASN A 91 -22.37 -16.49 -6.15
N LEU A 92 -21.54 -17.54 -6.29
CA LEU A 92 -21.21 -18.14 -7.58
C LEU A 92 -22.45 -18.68 -8.32
N LYS A 93 -23.40 -19.29 -7.60
CA LYS A 93 -24.66 -19.80 -8.18
C LYS A 93 -25.60 -18.70 -8.66
N LYS A 94 -25.54 -17.51 -8.06
CA LYS A 94 -26.39 -16.37 -8.43
C LYS A 94 -25.80 -15.51 -9.55
N GLY A 95 -24.51 -15.69 -9.87
CA GLY A 95 -23.80 -14.81 -10.79
C GLY A 95 -23.52 -13.43 -10.20
N ASP A 96 -23.62 -13.29 -8.88
CA ASP A 96 -23.31 -12.06 -8.15
C ASP A 96 -21.80 -12.03 -7.89
N PHE A 97 -21.04 -11.35 -8.77
CA PHE A 97 -19.59 -11.14 -8.65
C PHE A 97 -19.26 -9.71 -8.21
#